data_AF-A0A8K0TX75-F1
#
_entry.id   AF-A0A8K0TX75-F1
#
_cell.length_a   1.000
_cell.length_b   1.000
_cell.length_c   1.000
_cell.angle_alpha   90.00
_cell.angle_beta   90.00
_cell.angle_gamma   90.00
#
_symmetry.space_group_name_H-M   'P 1'
#
loop_
_entity.id
_entity.type
_entity.pdbx_description
1 polymer ?
#
loop_
_entity_poly.entity_id
_entity_poly.type
_entity_poly.pdbx_seq_one_letter_code
_entity_poly.pdbx_strand_id
1 'polypeptide(L)'
;MLPAKIIIYVVLAVVPAFAAPAVTMYTCRNTAGNFQINAAAAEANIHAAPLTAGKSGYPHQFTNQGGIRFPNSKCNNLAAGTILLEFPVFQDGHLYAWNEKPKPNPGPARAIYTNPSKDFCGVVAHTTGNQGPLELCT
;
A
#
# COMPACT_ATOMS: atom_id res chain seq x y z
N MET A 1 45.72 -51.51 32.01
CA MET A 1 45.72 -50.05 32.28
C MET A 1 45.86 -49.37 30.91
N LEU A 2 44.96 -48.60 30.29
CA LEU A 2 43.68 -47.93 30.57
C LEU A 2 42.83 -47.96 29.26
N PRO A 3 41.48 -47.93 29.30
CA PRO A 3 40.67 -47.77 28.09
C PRO A 3 40.49 -46.30 27.70
N ALA A 4 40.73 -45.98 26.42
CA ALA A 4 40.52 -44.66 25.85
C ALA A 4 39.02 -44.35 25.72
N LYS A 5 38.54 -43.36 26.48
CA LYS A 5 37.17 -42.83 26.39
C LYS A 5 37.09 -41.82 25.25
N ILE A 6 36.31 -42.15 24.21
CA ILE A 6 35.94 -41.23 23.13
C ILE A 6 34.87 -40.28 23.69
N ILE A 7 35.21 -38.99 23.75
CA ILE A 7 34.27 -37.92 24.11
C ILE A 7 33.69 -37.37 22.80
N ILE A 8 32.41 -37.65 22.55
CA ILE A 8 31.67 -37.09 21.42
C ILE A 8 31.16 -35.70 21.85
N TYR A 9 31.73 -34.65 21.27
CA TYR A 9 31.22 -33.29 21.42
C TYR A 9 30.06 -33.07 20.44
N VAL A 10 28.83 -33.13 20.94
CA VAL A 10 27.65 -32.69 20.18
C VAL A 10 27.60 -31.16 20.23
N VAL A 11 28.06 -30.52 19.15
CA VAL A 11 27.91 -29.07 18.97
C VAL A 11 26.47 -28.81 18.54
N LEU A 12 25.63 -28.34 19.47
CA LEU A 12 24.31 -27.81 19.15
C LEU A 12 24.49 -26.49 18.40
N ALA A 13 24.32 -26.50 17.08
CA ALA A 13 24.25 -25.27 16.29
C ALA A 13 22.91 -24.58 16.58
N VAL A 14 22.94 -23.50 17.36
CA VAL A 14 21.78 -22.62 17.55
C VAL A 14 21.67 -21.76 16.30
N VAL A 15 20.76 -22.12 15.38
CA VAL A 15 20.47 -21.32 14.20
C VAL A 15 19.51 -20.19 14.63
N PRO A 16 19.88 -18.90 14.49
CA PRO A 16 18.96 -17.81 14.78
C PRO A 16 17.81 -17.85 13.77
N ALA A 17 16.58 -18.05 14.25
CA ALA A 17 15.38 -17.91 13.45
C ALA A 17 15.15 -16.40 13.19
N PHE A 18 15.40 -15.97 11.96
CA PHE A 18 15.01 -14.62 11.53
C PHE A 18 13.48 -14.57 11.46
N ALA A 19 12.86 -13.81 12.35
CA ALA A 19 11.44 -13.50 12.25
C ALA A 19 11.20 -12.74 10.93
N ALA A 20 10.29 -13.23 10.10
CA ALA A 20 9.87 -12.51 8.91
C ALA A 20 9.32 -11.13 9.32
N PRO A 21 9.61 -10.05 8.57
CA PRO A 21 9.05 -8.74 8.87
C PRO A 21 7.53 -8.82 8.88
N ALA A 22 6.91 -8.25 9.90
CA ALA A 22 5.46 -8.16 9.97
C ALA A 22 4.92 -7.39 8.76
N VAL A 23 4.00 -8.02 8.02
CA VAL A 23 3.36 -7.39 6.87
C VAL A 23 2.28 -6.43 7.38
N THR A 24 2.42 -5.15 7.08
CA THR A 24 1.39 -4.15 7.39
C THR A 24 0.25 -4.23 6.37
N MET A 25 -0.97 -4.44 6.87
CA MET A 25 -2.19 -4.52 6.07
C MET A 25 -3.15 -3.40 6.47
N TYR A 26 -3.72 -2.72 5.48
CA TYR A 26 -4.84 -1.80 5.66
C TYR A 26 -6.16 -2.53 5.51
N THR A 27 -7.05 -2.41 6.49
CA THR A 27 -8.41 -2.93 6.43
C THR A 27 -9.35 -1.84 5.92
N CYS A 28 -9.95 -2.09 4.76
CA CYS A 28 -10.88 -1.19 4.11
C CYS A 28 -12.33 -1.67 4.30
N ARG A 29 -13.24 -0.74 4.61
CA ARG A 29 -14.67 -1.04 4.77
C ARG A 29 -15.40 -0.84 3.45
N ASN A 30 -16.26 -1.80 3.10
CA ASN A 30 -17.14 -1.71 1.93
C ASN A 30 -18.42 -2.52 2.15
N THR A 31 -19.55 -2.08 1.61
CA THR A 31 -20.83 -2.79 1.73
C THR A 31 -20.84 -4.18 1.08
N ALA A 32 -19.93 -4.44 0.12
CA ALA A 32 -19.73 -5.77 -0.45
C ALA A 32 -18.88 -6.70 0.44
N GLY A 33 -18.33 -6.18 1.54
CA GLY A 33 -17.44 -6.89 2.46
C GLY A 33 -16.14 -6.11 2.71
N ASN A 34 -15.63 -6.23 3.93
CA ASN A 34 -14.32 -5.67 4.27
C ASN A 34 -13.22 -6.43 3.52
N PHE A 35 -12.18 -5.71 3.11
CA PHE A 35 -11.04 -6.29 2.39
C PHE A 35 -9.73 -5.66 2.86
N GLN A 36 -8.60 -6.27 2.50
CA GLN A 36 -7.29 -5.84 2.96
C GLN A 36 -6.36 -5.45 1.81
N ILE A 37 -5.61 -4.38 2.01
CA ILE A 37 -4.58 -3.90 1.08
C ILE A 37 -3.22 -3.99 1.75
N ASN A 38 -2.27 -4.64 1.09
CA ASN A 38 -0.88 -4.70 1.54
C ASN A 38 -0.23 -3.31 1.40
N ALA A 39 0.30 -2.77 2.50
CA ALA A 39 0.87 -1.42 2.52
C ALA A 39 2.08 -1.28 1.58
N ALA A 40 2.99 -2.27 1.59
CA ALA A 40 4.19 -2.24 0.76
C ALA A 40 3.86 -2.34 -0.74
N ALA A 41 2.86 -3.15 -1.11
CA ALA A 41 2.40 -3.22 -2.50
C ALA A 41 1.74 -1.91 -2.94
N ALA A 42 0.94 -1.28 -2.07
CA ALA A 42 0.33 0.02 -2.35
C ALA A 42 1.40 1.12 -2.57
N GLU A 43 2.43 1.15 -1.73
CA GLU A 43 3.56 2.07 -1.85
C GLU A 43 4.38 1.79 -3.13
N ALA A 44 4.68 0.53 -3.44
CA ALA A 44 5.34 0.15 -4.69
C ALA A 44 4.55 0.62 -5.92
N ASN A 45 3.22 0.49 -5.90
CA ASN A 45 2.35 0.91 -6.99
C ASN A 45 2.37 2.43 -7.22
N ILE A 46 2.39 3.26 -6.16
CA ILE A 46 2.53 4.72 -6.35
C ILE A 46 3.88 5.09 -6.94
N HIS A 47 4.95 4.37 -6.60
CA HIS A 47 6.28 4.60 -7.16
C HIS A 47 6.35 4.21 -8.64
N ALA A 48 5.64 3.15 -9.04
CA ALA A 48 5.51 2.72 -10.43
C ALA A 48 4.56 3.58 -11.29
N ALA A 49 3.59 4.27 -10.67
CA ALA A 49 2.65 5.14 -11.39
C ALA A 49 3.36 6.39 -12.00
N PRO A 50 2.90 6.93 -13.14
CA PRO A 50 3.40 8.22 -13.64
C PRO A 50 2.95 9.38 -12.72
N LEU A 51 3.54 10.57 -12.83
CA LEU A 51 3.10 11.76 -12.08
C LEU A 51 1.89 12.47 -12.72
N THR A 52 1.50 12.06 -13.93
CA THR A 52 0.41 12.63 -14.71
C THR A 52 -0.53 11.51 -15.16
N ALA A 53 -1.80 11.85 -15.37
CA ALA A 53 -2.80 10.89 -15.81
C ALA A 53 -2.38 10.16 -17.10
N GLY A 54 -2.48 8.83 -17.07
CA GLY A 54 -2.33 7.98 -18.24
C GLY A 54 -3.61 7.90 -19.07
N LYS A 55 -3.63 6.98 -20.05
CA LYS A 55 -4.81 6.79 -20.93
C LYS A 55 -6.08 6.36 -20.20
N SER A 56 -5.96 5.72 -19.03
CA SER A 56 -7.09 5.33 -18.18
C SER A 56 -7.68 6.49 -17.36
N GLY A 57 -6.97 7.62 -17.31
CA GLY A 57 -7.26 8.76 -16.43
C GLY A 57 -6.59 8.69 -15.05
N TYR A 58 -5.85 7.63 -14.73
CA TYR A 58 -5.10 7.51 -13.48
C TYR A 58 -3.58 7.68 -13.69
N PRO A 59 -2.84 8.18 -12.67
CA PRO A 59 -3.36 8.80 -11.45
C PRO A 59 -4.01 10.16 -11.74
N HIS A 60 -4.81 10.64 -10.79
CA HIS A 60 -5.41 11.98 -10.86
C HIS A 60 -5.46 12.64 -9.48
N GLN A 61 -5.77 13.93 -9.46
CA GLN A 61 -5.78 14.72 -8.24
C GLN A 61 -6.84 14.23 -7.25
N PHE A 62 -6.41 14.00 -6.01
CA PHE A 62 -7.27 13.77 -4.87
C PHE A 62 -7.49 15.09 -4.13
N THR A 63 -8.72 15.60 -4.15
CA THR A 63 -9.07 16.91 -3.56
C THR A 63 -9.35 16.86 -2.06
N ASN A 64 -9.43 15.66 -1.48
CA ASN A 64 -9.71 15.43 -0.06
C ASN A 64 -10.96 16.17 0.48
N GLN A 65 -12.06 16.18 -0.28
CA GLN A 65 -13.31 16.83 0.13
C GLN A 65 -13.87 16.28 1.45
N GLY A 66 -13.58 15.01 1.78
CA GLY A 66 -13.99 14.38 3.04
C GLY A 66 -13.17 14.79 4.26
N GLY A 67 -12.15 15.65 4.12
CA GLY A 67 -11.32 16.10 5.23
C GLY A 67 -10.52 14.97 5.90
N ILE A 68 -10.10 13.97 5.13
CA ILE A 68 -9.35 12.82 5.64
C ILE A 68 -8.01 13.31 6.19
N ARG A 69 -7.72 12.94 7.44
CA ARG A 69 -6.43 13.17 8.06
C ARG A 69 -5.58 11.92 7.93
N PHE A 70 -4.48 12.03 7.21
CA PHE A 70 -3.57 10.92 6.94
C PHE A 70 -2.58 10.71 8.10
N PRO A 71 -2.14 9.46 8.35
CA PRO A 71 -1.07 9.18 9.30
C PRO A 71 0.24 9.90 8.95
N ASN A 72 0.55 10.03 7.67
CA ASN A 72 1.69 10.82 7.21
C ASN A 72 1.37 12.32 7.28
N SER A 73 2.05 13.03 8.18
CA SER A 73 1.84 14.46 8.41
C SER A 73 2.14 15.34 7.19
N LYS A 74 3.01 14.89 6.28
CA LYS A 74 3.31 15.59 5.01
C LYS A 74 2.08 15.73 4.12
N CYS A 75 1.11 14.84 4.27
CA CYS A 75 -0.11 14.83 3.47
C CYS A 75 -1.22 15.73 4.02
N ASN A 76 -1.06 16.23 5.24
CA ASN A 76 -2.06 17.07 5.91
C ASN A 76 -1.77 18.57 5.77
N ASN A 77 -0.51 18.94 5.50
CA ASN A 77 -0.06 20.33 5.32
C ASN A 77 0.85 20.39 4.08
N LEU A 78 0.23 20.44 2.90
CA LEU A 78 0.97 20.43 1.64
C LEU A 78 1.76 21.73 1.46
N ALA A 79 3.02 21.59 1.05
CA ALA A 79 3.81 22.74 0.62
C ALA A 79 3.20 23.36 -0.65
N ALA A 80 3.49 24.64 -0.89
CA ALA A 80 3.04 25.31 -2.11
C ALA A 80 3.49 24.53 -3.36
N GLY A 81 2.56 24.33 -4.31
CA GLY A 81 2.81 23.54 -5.51
C GLY A 81 2.78 22.02 -5.33
N THR A 82 2.53 21.52 -4.11
CA THR A 82 2.32 20.09 -3.84
C THR A 82 0.81 19.79 -3.85
N ILE A 83 0.43 18.69 -4.51
CA ILE A 83 -0.95 18.17 -4.51
C ILE A 83 -0.97 16.72 -4.02
N LEU A 84 -2.15 16.22 -3.69
CA LEU A 84 -2.37 14.79 -3.51
C LEU A 84 -2.85 14.16 -4.81
N LEU A 85 -2.33 12.98 -5.11
CA LEU A 85 -2.80 12.11 -6.18
C LEU A 85 -3.42 10.84 -5.57
N GLU A 86 -4.40 10.28 -6.28
CA GLU A 86 -4.94 8.96 -6.02
C GLU A 86 -4.57 7.98 -7.13
N PHE A 87 -4.27 6.74 -6.77
CA PHE A 87 -3.96 5.66 -7.71
C PHE A 87 -4.58 4.32 -7.27
N PRO A 88 -5.18 3.53 -8.18
CA PRO A 88 -5.83 2.28 -7.82
C PRO A 88 -4.86 1.24 -7.24
N VAL A 89 -5.31 0.54 -6.21
CA VAL A 89 -4.56 -0.54 -5.55
C VAL A 89 -5.47 -1.73 -5.24
N PHE A 90 -4.89 -2.92 -5.20
CA PHE A 90 -5.63 -4.19 -5.18
C PHE A 90 -5.12 -5.12 -4.09
N GLN A 91 -5.96 -6.09 -3.69
CA GLN A 91 -5.66 -7.05 -2.62
C GLN A 91 -4.48 -7.97 -2.98
N ASP A 92 -4.35 -8.32 -4.26
CA ASP A 92 -3.25 -9.12 -4.80
C ASP A 92 -1.99 -8.29 -5.11
N GLY A 93 -2.05 -6.97 -4.94
CA GLY A 93 -0.93 -6.06 -5.13
C GLY A 93 -0.53 -5.80 -6.58
N HIS A 94 -1.31 -6.23 -7.58
CA HIS A 94 -0.94 -5.98 -8.97
C HIS A 94 -0.95 -4.47 -9.30
N LEU A 95 -0.15 -4.09 -10.29
CA LEU A 95 -0.10 -2.71 -10.78
C LEU A 95 -1.31 -2.41 -11.68
N TYR A 96 -2.04 -1.34 -11.40
CA TYR A 96 -3.12 -0.89 -12.27
C TYR A 96 -2.59 -0.50 -13.66
N ALA A 97 -3.23 -1.00 -14.71
CA ALA A 97 -2.88 -0.69 -16.10
C ALA A 97 -3.31 0.74 -16.51
N TRP A 98 -2.56 1.73 -16.02
CA TRP A 98 -2.84 3.15 -16.19
C TRP A 98 -2.73 3.66 -17.63
N ASN A 99 -2.00 2.95 -18.49
CA ASN A 99 -1.76 3.33 -19.88
C ASN A 99 -2.65 2.58 -20.89
N GLU A 100 -3.72 1.93 -20.44
CA GLU A 100 -4.57 1.10 -21.30
C GLU A 100 -5.93 1.74 -21.60
N LYS A 101 -6.50 1.33 -22.74
CA LYS A 101 -7.90 1.54 -23.12
C LYS A 101 -8.48 0.25 -23.70
N PRO A 102 -9.73 -0.12 -23.39
CA PRO A 102 -10.68 0.59 -22.53
C PRO A 102 -10.21 0.70 -21.07
N LYS A 103 -10.72 1.69 -20.32
CA LYS A 103 -10.32 1.94 -18.93
C LYS A 103 -10.56 0.67 -18.09
N PRO A 104 -9.52 0.03 -17.52
CA PRO A 104 -9.70 -1.14 -16.67
C PRO A 104 -10.47 -0.77 -15.40
N ASN A 105 -11.18 -1.73 -14.80
CA ASN A 105 -11.88 -1.49 -13.53
C ASN A 105 -10.87 -1.12 -12.43
N PRO A 106 -10.93 0.09 -11.84
CA PRO A 106 -9.98 0.50 -10.81
C PRO A 106 -10.28 -0.13 -9.44
N GLY A 107 -11.39 -0.86 -9.28
CA GLY A 107 -11.81 -1.35 -7.98
C GLY A 107 -12.13 -0.22 -6.98
N PRO A 108 -12.32 -0.55 -5.69
CA PRO A 108 -12.78 0.39 -4.68
C PRO A 108 -11.66 1.18 -3.99
N ALA A 109 -10.42 0.69 -3.97
CA ALA A 109 -9.34 1.24 -3.16
C ALA A 109 -8.36 2.10 -3.94
N ARG A 110 -7.81 3.11 -3.26
CA ARG A 110 -6.83 4.06 -3.80
C ARG A 110 -5.71 4.26 -2.80
N ALA A 111 -4.47 4.22 -3.26
CA ALA A 111 -3.35 4.78 -2.53
C ALA A 111 -3.31 6.29 -2.76
N ILE A 112 -3.17 7.05 -1.67
CA ILE A 112 -3.02 8.50 -1.70
C ILE A 112 -1.55 8.85 -1.47
N TYR A 113 -1.03 9.79 -2.26
CA TYR A 113 0.37 10.20 -2.17
C TYR A 113 0.59 11.64 -2.63
N THR A 114 1.70 12.24 -2.23
CA THR A 114 2.07 13.60 -2.65
C THR A 114 2.65 13.62 -4.07
N ASN A 115 2.39 14.68 -4.82
CA ASN A 115 3.07 14.99 -6.08
C ASN A 115 3.84 16.31 -5.88
N PRO A 116 5.15 16.39 -6.18
CA PRO A 116 5.95 15.41 -6.93
C PRO A 116 6.66 14.32 -6.11
N SER A 117 6.72 14.45 -4.78
CA SER A 117 7.63 13.65 -3.95
C SER A 117 7.25 12.17 -3.80
N LYS A 118 6.01 11.80 -4.10
CA LYS A 118 5.46 10.46 -3.88
C LYS A 118 5.56 9.96 -2.44
N ASP A 119 5.41 10.86 -1.47
CA ASP A 119 5.27 10.44 -0.07
C ASP A 119 3.93 9.69 0.07
N PHE A 120 3.98 8.43 0.50
CA PHE A 120 2.79 7.63 0.74
C PHE A 120 1.99 8.18 1.93
N CYS A 121 0.70 8.45 1.72
CA CYS A 121 -0.20 9.02 2.72
C CYS A 121 -1.03 7.96 3.44
N GLY A 122 -1.45 6.93 2.71
CA GLY A 122 -2.31 5.86 3.18
C GLY A 122 -3.22 5.32 2.08
N VAL A 123 -4.08 4.38 2.45
CA VAL A 123 -5.09 3.80 1.56
C VAL A 123 -6.47 4.31 1.95
N VAL A 124 -7.23 4.75 0.95
CA VAL A 124 -8.65 5.06 1.10
C VAL A 124 -9.47 4.10 0.23
N ALA A 125 -10.72 3.88 0.59
CA ALA A 125 -11.62 3.03 -0.20
C ALA A 125 -13.02 3.61 -0.27
N HIS A 126 -13.70 3.34 -1.38
CA HIS A 126 -15.13 3.60 -1.50
C HIS A 126 -15.88 2.72 -0.51
N THR A 127 -16.85 3.30 0.20
CA THR A 127 -17.64 2.55 1.20
C THR A 127 -18.72 1.68 0.55
N THR A 128 -19.09 1.94 -0.70
CA THR A 128 -20.10 1.18 -1.45
C THR A 128 -19.66 0.96 -2.89
N GLY A 129 -19.45 -0.30 -3.29
CA GLY A 129 -18.97 -0.61 -4.64
C GLY A 129 -17.67 0.13 -4.96
N ASN A 130 -17.55 0.68 -6.17
CA ASN A 130 -16.34 1.35 -6.66
C ASN A 130 -16.49 2.88 -6.84
N GLN A 131 -17.46 3.50 -6.16
CA GLN A 131 -17.79 4.91 -6.33
C GLN A 131 -18.35 5.54 -5.04
N GLY A 132 -18.49 6.87 -5.04
CA GLY A 132 -19.06 7.61 -3.92
C GLY A 132 -18.02 8.03 -2.88
N PRO A 133 -18.40 8.22 -1.60
CA PRO A 133 -17.50 8.66 -0.55
C PRO A 133 -16.30 7.74 -0.37
N LEU A 134 -15.14 8.33 -0.05
CA LEU A 134 -13.91 7.63 0.29
C LEU A 134 -13.66 7.75 1.79
N GLU A 135 -13.31 6.64 2.44
CA GLU A 135 -12.90 6.59 3.84
C GLU A 135 -11.48 6.02 3.97
N LEU A 136 -10.77 6.44 5.02
CA LEU A 136 -9.42 5.95 5.33
C LEU A 136 -9.49 4.50 5.82
N CYS A 137 -8.68 3.63 5.25
CA CYS A 137 -8.50 2.26 5.72
C CYS A 137 -7.60 2.22 6.97
N THR A 138 -7.84 1.25 7.87
CA THR A 138 -7.17 1.14 9.18
C THR A 138 -6.28 -0.08 9.28
#